data_AF-A0A660KYP7-F1
#
_entry.id   AF-A0A660KYP7-F1
#
_cell.length_a   1.000
_cell.length_b   1.000
_cell.length_c   1.000
_cell.angle_alpha   90.00
_cell.angle_beta   90.00
_cell.angle_gamma   90.00
#
_symmetry.space_group_name_H-M   'P 1'
#
loop_
_entity.id
_entity.type
_entity.pdbx_description
1 polymer ?
#
loop_
_entity_poly.entity_id
_entity_poly.type
_entity_poly.pdbx_seq_one_letter_code
_entity_poly.pdbx_strand_id
1 'polypeptide(L)'
;MHVERGHIQEWVQTHEATVLDAGYAARFDESLGTLPWRVAAPDWSAIGSVRIHLDSADLWDRVQRTPVGAFESAFFIWAADQPGIVAPLRYIVRDLDVLNWRAAGWRFFCGARREPLGWQIEPDHFGAYAGKDHVTLRL
;
A
#
# COMPACT_ATOMS: atom_id res chain seq x y z
N MET A 1 -13.95 -2.44 -12.38
CA MET A 1 -12.97 -2.67 -11.30
C MET A 1 -11.80 -1.68 -11.42
N HIS A 2 -11.10 -1.28 -10.34
CA HIS A 2 -9.94 -0.37 -10.50
C HIS A 2 -8.82 -0.96 -11.35
N VAL A 3 -8.52 -2.25 -11.18
CA VAL A 3 -7.49 -2.96 -11.97
C VAL A 3 -7.84 -3.14 -13.45
N GLU A 4 -9.08 -2.86 -13.88
CA GLU A 4 -9.49 -2.90 -15.29
C GLU A 4 -9.30 -1.56 -16.01
N ARG A 5 -8.90 -0.51 -15.28
CA ARG A 5 -8.64 0.79 -15.91
C ARG A 5 -7.34 0.69 -16.71
N GLY A 6 -7.34 1.21 -17.94
CA GLY A 6 -6.21 1.05 -18.88
C GLY A 6 -4.85 1.45 -18.30
N HIS A 7 -4.77 2.54 -17.55
CA HIS A 7 -3.51 2.98 -16.91
C HIS A 7 -3.04 2.03 -15.80
N ILE A 8 -3.94 1.38 -15.06
CA ILE A 8 -3.56 0.37 -14.05
C ILE A 8 -3.12 -0.92 -14.75
N GLN A 9 -3.77 -1.31 -15.83
CA GLN A 9 -3.35 -2.48 -16.62
C GLN A 9 -1.95 -2.28 -17.22
N GLU A 10 -1.69 -1.10 -17.78
CA GLU A 10 -0.37 -0.73 -18.29
C GLU A 10 0.68 -0.72 -17.17
N TRP A 11 0.34 -0.14 -16.01
CA TRP A 11 1.22 -0.15 -14.84
C TRP A 11 1.52 -1.58 -14.37
N VAL A 12 0.51 -2.44 -14.30
CA VAL A 12 0.63 -3.86 -13.91
C VAL A 12 1.56 -4.61 -14.87
N GLN A 13 1.40 -4.40 -16.17
CA GLN A 13 2.28 -5.02 -17.18
C GLN A 13 3.71 -4.49 -17.08
N THR A 14 3.89 -3.18 -16.93
CA THR A 14 5.20 -2.52 -16.86
C THR A 14 6.02 -2.97 -15.64
N HIS A 15 5.36 -3.24 -14.51
CA HIS A 15 6.02 -3.58 -13.26
C HIS A 15 5.93 -5.07 -12.90
N GLU A 16 5.49 -5.91 -13.84
CA GLU A 16 5.26 -7.35 -13.62
C GLU A 16 4.42 -7.62 -12.35
N ALA A 17 3.45 -6.74 -12.09
CA ALA A 17 2.62 -6.82 -10.90
C ALA A 17 1.67 -8.00 -11.00
N THR A 18 1.36 -8.60 -9.86
CA THR A 18 0.36 -9.67 -9.75
C THR A 18 -0.94 -9.10 -9.21
N VAL A 19 -2.06 -9.33 -9.90
CA VAL A 19 -3.39 -9.02 -9.35
C VAL A 19 -3.78 -10.13 -8.37
N LEU A 20 -4.11 -9.76 -7.13
CA LEU A 20 -4.68 -10.70 -6.14
C LEU A 20 -6.17 -10.47 -6.02
N ASP A 21 -6.91 -11.54 -5.72
CA ASP A 21 -8.35 -11.48 -5.54
C ASP A 21 -8.78 -10.59 -4.36
N ALA A 22 -10.07 -10.28 -4.33
CA ALA A 22 -10.67 -9.43 -3.29
C ALA A 22 -10.60 -10.05 -1.88
N GLY A 23 -10.36 -11.36 -1.74
CA GLY A 23 -10.20 -12.00 -0.43
C GLY A 23 -8.96 -11.51 0.32
N TYR A 24 -7.87 -11.20 -0.39
CA TYR A 24 -6.70 -10.54 0.20
C TYR A 24 -7.02 -9.11 0.65
N ALA A 25 -7.77 -8.38 -0.17
CA ALA A 25 -8.17 -7.01 0.14
C ALA A 25 -9.09 -6.95 1.36
N ALA A 26 -10.07 -7.84 1.45
CA ALA A 26 -10.97 -7.96 2.60
C ALA A 26 -10.22 -8.28 3.89
N ARG A 27 -9.25 -9.22 3.86
CA ARG A 27 -8.42 -9.56 5.03
C ARG A 27 -7.56 -8.39 5.49
N PHE A 28 -7.01 -7.62 4.55
CA PHE A 28 -6.22 -6.44 4.89
C PHE A 28 -7.12 -5.34 5.47
N ASP A 29 -8.27 -5.08 4.85
CA ASP A 29 -9.24 -4.09 5.33
C ASP A 29 -9.79 -4.43 6.73
N GLU A 30 -10.07 -5.70 7.01
CA GLU A 30 -10.46 -6.16 8.35
C GLU A 30 -9.39 -5.81 9.40
N SER A 31 -8.11 -6.02 9.08
CA SER A 31 -7.01 -5.63 9.95
C SER A 31 -6.93 -4.12 10.14
N LEU A 32 -7.13 -3.32 9.08
CA LEU A 32 -7.20 -1.86 9.18
C LEU A 32 -8.36 -1.41 10.08
N GLY A 33 -9.49 -2.14 10.04
CA GLY A 33 -10.66 -1.91 10.89
C GLY A 33 -10.41 -2.07 12.39
N THR A 34 -9.37 -2.81 12.79
CA THR A 34 -9.00 -2.98 14.21
C THR A 34 -8.17 -1.83 14.79
N LEU A 35 -7.68 -0.92 13.94
CA LEU A 35 -6.84 0.19 14.36
C LEU A 35 -7.67 1.30 15.03
N PRO A 36 -7.07 2.17 15.86
CA PRO A 36 -7.76 3.38 16.29
C PRO A 36 -7.96 4.31 15.08
N TRP A 37 -9.19 4.75 14.84
CA TRP A 37 -9.53 5.70 13.77
C TRP A 37 -9.94 7.05 14.34
N ARG A 38 -9.52 8.13 13.66
CA ARG A 38 -9.99 9.49 13.90
C ARG A 38 -10.69 10.02 12.65
N VAL A 39 -12.02 10.02 12.69
CA VAL A 39 -12.89 10.43 11.58
C VAL A 39 -12.66 9.57 10.33
N ALA A 40 -11.80 10.01 9.41
CA ALA A 40 -11.60 9.38 8.10
C ALA A 40 -10.16 8.88 7.88
N ALA A 41 -9.34 8.84 8.93
CA ALA A 41 -7.96 8.39 8.88
C ALA A 41 -7.64 7.53 10.11
N PRO A 42 -6.67 6.59 10.02
CA PRO A 42 -6.09 5.98 11.21
C PRO A 42 -5.53 7.08 12.13
N ASP A 43 -5.67 6.89 13.43
CA ASP A 43 -5.03 7.75 14.43
C ASP A 43 -3.53 7.45 14.47
N TRP A 44 -2.82 8.02 13.52
CA TRP A 44 -1.37 7.88 13.34
C TRP A 44 -0.55 8.30 14.56
N SER A 45 -1.12 9.11 15.47
CA SER A 45 -0.49 9.47 16.73
C SER A 45 -0.56 8.34 17.76
N ALA A 46 -1.64 7.56 17.77
CA ALA A 46 -1.81 6.40 18.63
C ALA A 46 -1.10 5.15 18.08
N ILE A 47 -1.04 5.00 16.75
CA ILE A 47 -0.43 3.83 16.08
C ILE A 47 1.10 3.90 16.10
N GLY A 48 1.68 5.09 16.11
CA GLY A 48 3.11 5.29 15.84
C GLY A 48 3.38 5.22 14.34
N SER A 49 3.93 6.30 13.79
CA SER A 49 4.16 6.39 12.35
C SER A 49 5.28 7.36 12.00
N VAL A 50 5.76 7.24 10.76
CA VAL A 50 6.64 8.20 10.12
C VAL A 50 6.02 8.71 8.83
N ARG A 51 6.14 10.02 8.59
CA ARG A 51 5.76 10.65 7.33
C ARG A 51 7.01 10.94 6.51
N ILE A 52 7.01 10.53 5.26
CA ILE A 52 8.15 10.67 4.35
C ILE A 52 7.68 11.38 3.10
N HIS A 53 8.37 12.45 2.70
CA HIS A 53 8.08 13.15 1.46
C HIS A 53 8.50 12.29 0.26
N LEU A 54 7.62 12.22 -0.75
CA LEU A 54 7.85 11.40 -1.94
C LEU A 54 9.00 11.94 -2.83
N ASP A 55 9.24 13.24 -2.80
CA ASP A 55 10.35 13.88 -3.53
C ASP A 55 11.67 13.89 -2.75
N SER A 56 11.73 13.25 -1.58
CA SER A 56 12.94 13.25 -0.76
C SER A 56 14.04 12.39 -1.38
N ALA A 57 15.26 12.93 -1.46
CA ALA A 57 16.41 12.18 -1.96
C ALA A 57 16.72 10.92 -1.14
N ASP A 58 16.33 10.91 0.15
CA ASP A 58 16.48 9.78 1.08
C ASP A 58 15.21 8.94 1.25
N LEU A 59 14.19 9.12 0.38
CA LEU A 59 12.90 8.44 0.48
C LEU A 59 13.08 6.93 0.73
N TRP A 60 13.88 6.27 -0.10
CA TRP A 60 14.03 4.82 -0.03
C TRP A 60 14.76 4.37 1.25
N ASP A 61 15.84 5.06 1.63
CA ASP A 61 16.57 4.77 2.87
C ASP A 61 15.66 4.90 4.10
N ARG A 62 14.75 5.88 4.09
CA ARG A 62 13.77 6.06 5.17
C ARG A 62 12.69 5.00 5.15
N VAL A 63 12.18 4.61 3.98
CA VAL A 63 11.21 3.51 3.83
C VAL A 63 11.81 2.20 4.37
N GLN A 64 13.06 1.89 4.03
CA GLN A 64 13.76 0.67 4.48
C GLN A 64 13.97 0.58 6.00
N ARG A 65 13.90 1.70 6.72
CA ARG A 65 13.98 1.75 8.19
C ARG A 65 12.64 1.51 8.89
N THR A 66 11.57 1.29 8.13
CA THR A 66 10.24 0.97 8.67
C THR A 66 9.95 -0.53 8.58
N PRO A 67 9.02 -1.06 9.39
CA PRO A 67 8.62 -2.46 9.28
C PRO A 67 8.18 -2.89 7.88
N VAL A 68 7.43 -2.06 7.15
CA VAL A 68 7.05 -2.38 5.75
C VAL A 68 8.25 -2.40 4.80
N GLY A 69 9.30 -1.63 5.11
CA GLY A 69 10.57 -1.63 4.37
C GLY A 69 11.35 -2.95 4.44
N ALA A 70 10.98 -3.88 5.33
CA ALA A 70 11.56 -5.22 5.40
C ALA A 70 11.05 -6.16 4.30
N PHE A 71 10.06 -5.74 3.50
CA PHE A 71 9.45 -6.53 2.44
C PHE A 71 9.91 -6.08 1.06
N GLU A 72 10.25 -7.03 0.21
CA GLU A 72 10.59 -6.76 -1.19
C GLU A 72 9.37 -6.30 -1.98
N SER A 73 8.19 -6.87 -1.68
CA SER A 73 6.92 -6.57 -2.34
C SER A 73 5.93 -5.96 -1.36
N ALA A 74 4.96 -5.23 -1.89
CA ALA A 74 3.82 -4.76 -1.14
C ALA A 74 2.52 -5.09 -1.88
N PHE A 75 1.45 -5.24 -1.12
CA PHE A 75 0.09 -5.41 -1.60
C PHE A 75 -0.68 -4.10 -1.43
N PHE A 76 -1.12 -3.50 -2.53
CA PHE A 76 -1.89 -2.25 -2.56
C PHE A 76 -3.37 -2.53 -2.83
N ILE A 77 -4.25 -1.84 -2.10
CA ILE A 77 -5.71 -1.96 -2.25
C ILE A 77 -6.38 -0.61 -2.53
N TRP A 78 -7.42 -0.63 -3.36
CA TRP A 78 -8.32 0.53 -3.56
C TRP A 78 -9.55 0.46 -2.67
N ALA A 79 -10.06 -0.74 -2.40
CA ALA A 79 -11.24 -1.02 -1.59
C ALA A 79 -11.22 -2.49 -1.11
N ALA A 80 -11.93 -2.78 -0.03
CA ALA A 80 -12.01 -4.11 0.58
C ALA A 80 -12.63 -5.18 -0.34
N ASP A 81 -13.57 -4.78 -1.18
CA ASP A 81 -14.36 -5.64 -2.06
C ASP A 81 -13.77 -5.76 -3.48
N GLN A 82 -12.57 -5.21 -3.71
CA GLN A 82 -11.94 -5.20 -5.02
C GLN A 82 -10.58 -5.91 -4.98
N PRO A 83 -10.19 -6.56 -6.09
CA PRO A 83 -8.82 -7.03 -6.28
C PRO A 83 -7.79 -5.93 -6.02
N GLY A 84 -6.71 -6.33 -5.37
CA GLY A 84 -5.53 -5.49 -5.18
C GLY A 84 -4.39 -5.93 -6.09
N ILE A 85 -3.26 -5.23 -5.98
CA ILE A 85 -2.05 -5.54 -6.75
C ILE A 85 -0.88 -5.79 -5.81
N VAL A 86 -0.07 -6.79 -6.13
CA VAL A 86 1.25 -6.99 -5.54
C VAL A 86 2.31 -6.62 -6.54
N ALA A 87 3.27 -5.80 -6.10
CA ALA A 87 4.42 -5.42 -6.89
C ALA A 87 5.61 -5.12 -5.95
N PRO A 88 6.83 -4.99 -6.48
CA PRO A 88 7.97 -4.53 -5.69
C PRO A 88 7.63 -3.24 -4.94
N LEU A 89 7.91 -3.19 -3.63
CA LEU A 89 7.54 -2.09 -2.73
C LEU A 89 8.02 -0.74 -3.27
N ARG A 90 9.23 -0.71 -3.84
CA ARG A 90 9.82 0.49 -4.46
C ARG A 90 8.95 1.10 -5.56
N TYR A 91 8.28 0.26 -6.35
CA TYR A 91 7.42 0.73 -7.44
C TYR A 91 6.08 1.20 -6.89
N ILE A 92 5.50 0.51 -5.90
CA ILE A 92 4.29 0.98 -5.23
C ILE A 92 4.52 2.34 -4.61
N VAL A 93 5.59 2.53 -3.84
CA VAL A 93 5.88 3.80 -3.15
C VAL A 93 6.16 4.94 -4.14
N ARG A 94 6.97 4.68 -5.18
CA ARG A 94 7.31 5.68 -6.20
C ARG A 94 6.08 6.11 -7.00
N ASP A 95 5.17 5.18 -7.28
CA ASP A 95 4.06 5.40 -8.21
C ASP A 95 2.71 5.55 -7.46
N LEU A 96 2.74 5.89 -6.17
CA LEU A 96 1.53 6.08 -5.35
C LEU A 96 0.54 7.07 -5.96
N ASP A 97 1.02 8.12 -6.63
CA ASP A 97 0.15 9.08 -7.32
C ASP A 97 -0.57 8.48 -8.53
N VAL A 98 0.13 7.64 -9.29
CA VAL A 98 -0.44 6.91 -10.43
C VAL A 98 -1.48 5.92 -9.92
N LEU A 99 -1.15 5.15 -8.89
CA LEU A 99 -2.03 4.15 -8.28
C LEU A 99 -3.25 4.78 -7.59
N ASN A 100 -3.09 5.94 -6.96
CA ASN A 100 -4.17 6.67 -6.33
C ASN A 100 -5.11 7.32 -7.35
N TRP A 101 -4.62 7.67 -8.54
CA TRP A 101 -5.39 8.29 -9.62
C TRP A 101 -6.18 9.53 -9.15
N ARG A 102 -5.58 10.38 -8.30
CA ARG A 102 -6.24 11.56 -7.70
C ARG A 102 -7.56 11.24 -6.97
N ALA A 103 -7.80 9.98 -6.62
CA ALA A 103 -8.99 9.62 -5.89
C ALA A 103 -8.91 10.20 -4.48
N ALA A 104 -10.05 10.64 -3.97
CA ALA A 104 -10.15 11.13 -2.61
C ALA A 104 -10.02 9.99 -1.59
N GLY A 105 -9.51 10.33 -0.42
CA GLY A 105 -9.37 9.42 0.72
C GLY A 105 -8.01 8.73 0.78
N TRP A 106 -7.88 7.85 1.78
CA TRP A 106 -6.67 7.08 2.00
C TRP A 106 -6.65 5.84 1.13
N ARG A 107 -5.46 5.52 0.62
CA ARG A 107 -5.12 4.24 0.02
C ARG A 107 -4.09 3.57 0.88
N PHE A 108 -4.20 2.26 0.99
CA PHE A 108 -3.40 1.47 1.90
C PHE A 108 -2.63 0.42 1.13
N PHE A 109 -1.44 0.13 1.65
CA PHE A 109 -0.65 -1.01 1.19
C PHE A 109 0.04 -1.67 2.39
N CYS A 110 0.28 -2.97 2.32
CA CYS A 110 1.02 -3.71 3.34
C CYS A 110 2.16 -4.52 2.73
N GLY A 111 3.09 -4.96 3.56
CA GLY A 111 4.16 -5.87 3.15
C GLY A 111 3.60 -7.15 2.55
N ALA A 112 4.25 -7.67 1.53
CA ALA A 112 3.88 -8.92 0.90
C ALA A 112 5.12 -9.78 0.63
N ARG A 113 4.98 -11.10 0.80
CA ARG A 113 6.00 -12.10 0.51
C ARG A 113 5.43 -13.17 -0.40
N ARG A 114 6.25 -13.60 -1.37
CA ARG A 114 5.93 -14.76 -2.20
C ARG A 114 6.26 -16.04 -1.43
N GLU A 115 5.27 -16.90 -1.28
CA GLU A 115 5.37 -18.24 -0.70
C GLU A 115 5.15 -19.30 -1.80
N PRO A 116 5.52 -20.58 -1.58
CA PRO A 116 5.34 -21.63 -2.58
C PRO A 116 3.89 -21.82 -3.04
N LEU A 117 2.92 -21.55 -2.15
CA LEU A 117 1.48 -21.74 -2.40
C LEU A 117 0.75 -20.45 -2.79
N GLY A 118 1.43 -19.31 -2.90
CA GLY A 118 0.80 -18.05 -3.24
C GLY A 118 1.47 -16.84 -2.60
N TRP A 119 0.68 -15.82 -2.31
CA TRP A 119 1.15 -14.62 -1.62
C TRP A 119 0.74 -14.67 -0.15
N GLN A 120 1.62 -14.20 0.71
CA GLN A 120 1.31 -13.87 2.10
C GLN A 120 1.43 -12.36 2.26
N ILE A 121 0.40 -11.74 2.85
CA ILE A 121 0.39 -10.32 3.19
C ILE A 121 0.63 -10.15 4.70
N GLU A 122 1.24 -9.04 5.08
CA GLU A 122 1.54 -8.69 6.47
C GLU A 122 0.87 -7.37 6.84
N PRO A 123 -0.43 -7.39 7.21
CA PRO A 123 -1.24 -6.21 7.49
C PRO A 123 -0.66 -5.26 8.54
N ASP A 124 0.12 -5.77 9.49
CA ASP A 124 0.75 -4.95 10.52
C ASP A 124 1.89 -4.07 9.99
N HIS A 125 2.47 -4.45 8.85
CA HIS A 125 3.55 -3.72 8.20
C HIS A 125 3.00 -2.93 7.02
N PHE A 126 2.36 -1.81 7.32
CA PHE A 126 1.58 -1.08 6.32
C PHE A 126 1.95 0.40 6.20
N GLY A 127 1.58 0.95 5.06
CA GLY A 127 1.62 2.36 4.75
C GLY A 127 0.30 2.85 4.17
N ALA A 128 0.14 4.16 4.20
CA ALA A 128 -1.01 4.81 3.63
C ALA A 128 -0.65 6.10 2.89
N TYR A 129 -1.45 6.40 1.89
CA TYR A 129 -1.30 7.53 1.00
C TYR A 129 -2.62 8.25 0.80
N ALA A 130 -2.63 9.58 0.91
CA ALA A 130 -3.86 10.39 0.84
C ALA A 130 -3.88 11.35 -0.35
N GLY A 131 -3.11 11.08 -1.41
CA GLY A 131 -3.00 11.99 -2.57
C GLY A 131 -2.26 13.29 -2.25
N LYS A 132 -1.19 13.22 -1.46
CA LYS A 132 -0.38 14.37 -1.00
C LYS A 132 1.10 14.12 -1.29
N ASP A 133 1.96 15.08 -1.05
CA ASP A 133 3.41 14.96 -1.21
C ASP A 133 4.13 13.97 -0.26
N HIS A 134 3.40 13.17 0.53
CA HIS A 134 3.96 12.26 1.52
C HIS A 134 3.21 10.94 1.63
N VAL A 135 3.98 9.90 1.96
CA VAL A 135 3.47 8.62 2.43
C VAL A 135 3.59 8.55 3.95
N THR A 136 2.63 7.91 4.62
CA THR A 136 2.66 7.64 6.06
C THR A 136 2.87 6.15 6.27
N LEU A 137 3.90 5.77 7.02
CA LEU A 137 4.25 4.37 7.27
C LEU A 137 4.13 4.08 8.77
N ARG A 138 3.57 2.93 9.13
CA ARG A 138 3.53 2.45 10.52
C ARG A 138 4.96 2.10 10.98
N LEU A 139 5.25 2.35 12.27
CA LEU A 139 6.50 2.00 12.95
C LEU A 139 6.33 0.77 13.85
#